data_AF-A0A191ZKF2-F1
#
_entry.id   AF-A0A191ZKF2-F1
#
_cell.length_a   1.000
_cell.length_b   1.000
_cell.length_c   1.000
_cell.angle_alpha   90.00
_cell.angle_beta   90.00
_cell.angle_gamma   90.00
#
_symmetry.space_group_name_H-M   'P 1'
#
loop_
_entity.id
_entity.type
_entity.pdbx_description
1 polymer ?
#
loop_
_entity_poly.entity_id
_entity_poly.type
_entity_poly.pdbx_seq_one_letter_code
_entity_poly.pdbx_strand_id
1 'polypeptide(L)'
;MKPKLNHPPRRVSDKKRWRWARERAVQALYQQLLNSTSDDLLDAQFMEDPFMLKVDLNLFRRIVRGVSAHERELDRSFVELLDRPLAELDPIEHAILRLGAFELIHSPEIPRAVVINEAVEMAKLYGASESHRYINGVLDRLADRVRIHEPRRS
;
A
#
# COMPACT_ATOMS: atom_id res chain seq x y z
N MET A 1 18.72 -47.34 -8.00
CA MET A 1 18.23 -46.03 -8.50
C MET A 1 17.44 -45.38 -7.37
N LYS A 2 17.96 -44.35 -6.68
CA LYS A 2 17.22 -43.69 -5.59
C LYS A 2 16.18 -42.72 -6.21
N PRO A 3 14.91 -42.75 -5.79
CA PRO A 3 13.90 -41.84 -6.33
C PRO A 3 14.24 -40.40 -5.93
N LYS A 4 14.16 -39.48 -6.89
CA LYS A 4 14.28 -38.04 -6.63
C LYS A 4 13.11 -37.65 -5.72
N LEU A 5 13.39 -37.20 -4.50
CA LEU A 5 12.36 -36.60 -3.64
C LEU A 5 11.82 -35.35 -4.35
N ASN A 6 10.60 -35.45 -4.88
CA ASN A 6 9.79 -34.29 -5.24
C ASN A 6 9.54 -33.50 -3.95
N HIS A 7 10.30 -32.43 -3.76
CA HIS A 7 10.00 -31.47 -2.72
C HIS A 7 8.74 -30.71 -3.15
N PRO A 8 7.71 -30.59 -2.29
CA PRO A 8 6.59 -29.72 -2.59
C PRO A 8 7.12 -28.29 -2.84
N PRO A 9 6.50 -27.51 -3.74
CA PRO A 9 6.94 -26.14 -3.98
C PRO A 9 7.01 -25.37 -2.65
N ARG A 10 8.12 -24.67 -2.41
CA ARG A 10 8.34 -23.90 -1.17
C ARG A 10 7.16 -22.94 -0.97
N ARG A 11 6.45 -23.08 0.15
CA ARG A 11 5.37 -22.18 0.57
C ARG A 11 5.91 -20.75 0.63
N VAL A 12 5.22 -19.80 0.01
CA VAL A 12 5.58 -18.38 0.05
C VAL A 12 5.48 -17.87 1.49
N SER A 13 6.46 -17.10 1.96
CA SER A 13 6.44 -16.51 3.31
C SER A 13 5.37 -15.43 3.44
N ASP A 14 4.75 -15.31 4.61
CA ASP A 14 3.67 -14.34 4.85
C ASP A 14 4.12 -12.90 4.60
N LYS A 15 5.35 -12.54 4.96
CA LYS A 15 5.96 -11.24 4.62
C LYS A 15 5.88 -10.93 3.13
N LYS A 16 6.15 -11.92 2.27
CA LYS A 16 6.10 -11.74 0.82
C LYS A 16 4.66 -11.62 0.32
N ARG A 17 3.74 -12.40 0.89
CA ARG A 17 2.30 -12.32 0.58
C ARG A 17 1.70 -10.97 0.96
N TRP A 18 2.11 -10.41 2.11
CA TRP A 18 1.69 -9.08 2.57
C TRP A 18 2.24 -7.95 1.70
N ARG A 19 3.51 -8.04 1.30
CA ARG A 19 4.09 -7.10 0.35
C ARG A 19 3.30 -7.10 -0.96
N TRP A 20 3.05 -8.29 -1.53
CA TRP A 20 2.26 -8.41 -2.75
C TRP A 20 0.82 -7.92 -2.58
N ALA A 21 0.23 -8.05 -1.38
CA ALA A 21 -1.08 -7.48 -1.11
C ALA A 21 -1.07 -5.94 -1.19
N ARG A 22 -0.04 -5.29 -0.65
CA ARG A 22 0.14 -3.83 -0.77
C ARG A 22 0.39 -3.41 -2.23
N GLU A 23 1.27 -4.11 -2.93
CA GLU A 23 1.56 -3.83 -4.35
C GLU A 23 0.28 -3.92 -5.21
N ARG A 24 -0.54 -4.95 -5.00
CA ARG A 24 -1.83 -5.10 -5.71
C ARG A 24 -2.85 -4.06 -5.27
N ALA A 25 -2.87 -3.68 -4.00
CA ALA A 25 -3.73 -2.62 -3.53
C ALA A 25 -3.37 -1.27 -4.18
N VAL A 26 -2.08 -0.92 -4.31
CA VAL A 26 -1.67 0.30 -5.03
C VAL A 26 -2.14 0.28 -6.48
N GLN A 27 -2.04 -0.85 -7.18
CA GLN A 27 -2.55 -0.97 -8.55
C GLN A 27 -4.06 -0.75 -8.62
N ALA A 28 -4.83 -1.32 -7.69
CA ALA A 28 -6.28 -1.13 -7.61
C ALA A 28 -6.62 0.35 -7.35
N LEU A 29 -5.98 0.98 -6.36
CA LEU A 29 -6.20 2.38 -5.99
C LEU A 29 -5.85 3.34 -7.13
N TYR A 30 -4.75 3.07 -7.85
CA TYR A 30 -4.38 3.80 -9.06
C TYR A 30 -5.47 3.71 -10.13
N GLN A 31 -6.02 2.51 -10.37
CA GLN A 31 -7.12 2.34 -11.33
C GLN A 31 -8.38 3.10 -10.91
N GLN A 32 -8.69 3.15 -9.61
CA GLN A 32 -9.82 3.93 -9.08
C GLN A 32 -9.64 5.43 -9.31
N LEU A 33 -8.43 5.95 -9.06
CA LEU A 33 -8.09 7.35 -9.31
C LEU A 33 -8.29 7.75 -10.78
N LEU A 34 -8.02 6.84 -11.72
CA LEU A 34 -8.15 7.12 -13.15
C LEU A 34 -9.58 6.93 -13.69
N ASN A 35 -10.26 5.88 -13.27
CA ASN A 35 -11.47 5.38 -13.96
C ASN A 35 -12.74 5.41 -13.11
N SER A 36 -12.69 5.89 -11.85
CA SER A 36 -13.83 5.81 -10.91
C SER A 36 -14.43 4.39 -10.81
N THR A 37 -13.58 3.36 -10.95
CA THR A 37 -14.01 1.96 -10.91
C THR A 37 -14.56 1.62 -9.52
N SER A 38 -15.70 0.94 -9.48
CA SER A 38 -16.28 0.47 -8.21
C SER A 38 -15.44 -0.65 -7.59
N ASP A 39 -15.48 -0.74 -6.25
CA ASP A 39 -14.78 -1.78 -5.49
C ASP A 39 -15.18 -3.20 -5.96
N ASP A 40 -16.47 -3.43 -6.26
CA ASP A 40 -16.97 -4.74 -6.67
C ASP A 40 -16.41 -5.20 -8.03
N LEU A 41 -16.25 -4.27 -8.98
CA LEU A 41 -15.67 -4.58 -10.28
C LEU A 41 -14.18 -4.89 -10.17
N LEU A 42 -13.47 -4.17 -9.30
CA LEU A 42 -12.06 -4.47 -9.02
C LEU A 42 -11.92 -5.83 -8.36
N ASP A 43 -12.72 -6.13 -7.33
CA ASP A 43 -12.71 -7.43 -6.69
C ASP A 43 -12.93 -8.55 -7.71
N ALA A 44 -13.91 -8.42 -8.61
CA ALA A 44 -14.15 -9.40 -9.67
C ALA A 44 -12.92 -9.57 -10.59
N GLN A 45 -12.34 -8.46 -11.07
CA GLN A 45 -11.18 -8.48 -11.95
C GLN A 45 -9.94 -9.11 -11.29
N PHE A 46 -9.64 -8.76 -10.03
CA PHE A 46 -8.50 -9.34 -9.32
C PHE A 46 -8.70 -10.82 -9.01
N MET A 47 -9.93 -11.27 -8.79
CA MET A 47 -10.21 -12.71 -8.59
C MET A 47 -9.95 -13.56 -9.84
N GLU A 48 -9.90 -12.96 -11.03
CA GLU A 48 -9.51 -13.63 -12.26
C GLU A 48 -7.98 -13.73 -12.44
N ASP A 49 -7.18 -12.93 -11.71
CA ASP A 49 -5.72 -13.01 -11.75
C ASP A 49 -5.19 -14.19 -10.90
N PRO A 50 -4.61 -15.24 -11.52
CA PRO A 50 -4.08 -16.39 -10.78
C PRO A 50 -2.97 -16.02 -9.77
N PHE A 51 -2.33 -14.85 -9.94
CA PHE A 51 -1.34 -14.34 -9.00
C PHE A 51 -1.95 -14.05 -7.63
N MET A 52 -3.24 -13.70 -7.54
CA MET A 52 -3.91 -13.40 -6.28
C MET A 52 -3.97 -14.60 -5.32
N LEU A 53 -3.80 -15.83 -5.81
CA LEU A 53 -3.62 -17.03 -4.97
C LEU A 53 -2.36 -16.96 -4.08
N LYS A 54 -1.37 -16.15 -4.47
CA LYS A 54 -0.13 -15.95 -3.72
C LYS A 54 -0.21 -14.75 -2.77
N VAL A 55 -1.24 -13.93 -2.90
CA VAL A 55 -1.42 -12.68 -2.15
C VAL A 55 -2.13 -12.97 -0.82
N ASP A 56 -1.93 -12.10 0.17
CA ASP A 56 -2.83 -12.07 1.32
C ASP A 56 -4.10 -11.28 0.93
N LEU A 57 -5.14 -12.02 0.55
CA LEU A 57 -6.38 -11.44 0.04
C LEU A 57 -7.15 -10.63 1.09
N ASN A 58 -7.00 -10.99 2.38
CA ASN A 58 -7.65 -10.26 3.47
C ASN A 58 -7.00 -8.89 3.64
N LEU A 59 -5.67 -8.83 3.64
CA LEU A 59 -4.95 -7.56 3.70
C LEU A 59 -5.25 -6.70 2.46
N PHE A 60 -5.22 -7.28 1.27
CA PHE A 60 -5.56 -6.58 0.03
C PHE A 60 -6.94 -5.91 0.12
N ARG A 61 -7.99 -6.68 0.45
CA ARG A 61 -9.36 -6.16 0.56
C ARG A 61 -9.51 -5.11 1.66
N ARG A 62 -8.85 -5.32 2.80
CA ARG A 62 -8.85 -4.35 3.91
C ARG A 62 -8.28 -3.01 3.45
N ILE A 63 -7.18 -3.02 2.70
CA ILE A 63 -6.57 -1.79 2.19
C ILE A 63 -7.48 -1.13 1.16
N VAL A 64 -7.88 -1.84 0.10
CA VAL A 64 -8.64 -1.23 -1.01
C VAL A 64 -9.95 -0.63 -0.50
N ARG A 65 -10.78 -1.44 0.18
CA ARG A 65 -12.07 -0.98 0.70
C ARG A 65 -11.93 0.07 1.79
N GLY A 66 -10.90 -0.07 2.64
CA GLY A 66 -10.61 0.90 3.69
C GLY A 66 -10.22 2.26 3.12
N VAL A 67 -9.36 2.30 2.11
CA VAL A 67 -9.00 3.54 1.43
C VAL A 67 -10.22 4.14 0.71
N SER A 68 -10.99 3.35 -0.04
CA SER A 68 -12.22 3.80 -0.71
C SER A 68 -13.24 4.38 0.28
N ALA A 69 -13.38 3.81 1.47
CA ALA A 69 -14.31 4.30 2.48
C ALA A 69 -13.86 5.62 3.15
N HIS A 70 -12.55 5.89 3.18
CA HIS A 70 -11.95 7.00 3.93
C HIS A 70 -11.23 8.03 3.05
N GLU A 71 -11.44 8.05 1.73
CA GLU A 71 -10.60 8.82 0.79
C GLU A 71 -10.39 10.28 1.18
N ARG A 72 -11.49 10.98 1.53
CA ARG A 72 -11.47 12.40 1.89
C ARG A 72 -10.78 12.65 3.23
N GLU A 73 -10.91 11.72 4.17
CA GLU A 73 -10.23 11.79 5.47
C GLU A 73 -8.72 11.59 5.27
N LEU A 74 -8.35 10.58 4.49
CA LEU A 74 -6.96 10.26 4.19
C LEU A 74 -6.28 11.42 3.48
N ASP A 75 -6.87 11.96 2.42
CA ASP A 75 -6.32 13.11 1.69
C ASP A 75 -6.10 14.31 2.63
N ARG A 76 -7.07 14.61 3.51
CA ARG A 76 -6.95 15.69 4.50
C ARG A 76 -5.82 15.45 5.50
N SER A 77 -5.54 14.20 5.86
CA SER A 77 -4.52 13.88 6.85
C SER A 77 -3.11 14.26 6.40
N PHE A 78 -2.84 14.25 5.09
CA PHE A 78 -1.52 14.51 4.54
C PHE A 78 -1.45 15.73 3.60
N VAL A 79 -2.57 16.34 3.18
CA VAL A 79 -2.54 17.46 2.23
C VAL A 79 -1.70 18.65 2.70
N GLU A 80 -1.74 18.98 4.00
CA GLU A 80 -0.93 20.05 4.59
C GLU A 80 0.56 19.70 4.72
N LEU A 81 0.90 18.43 4.55
CA LEU A 81 2.28 17.94 4.57
C LEU A 81 2.90 17.99 3.19
N LEU A 82 2.11 18.15 2.13
CA LEU A 82 2.60 18.27 0.76
C LEU A 82 3.27 19.64 0.57
N ASP A 83 4.31 19.66 -0.25
CA ASP A 83 4.99 20.87 -0.72
C ASP A 83 4.39 21.44 -2.02
N ARG A 84 3.40 20.74 -2.58
CA ARG A 84 2.65 21.10 -3.79
C ARG A 84 1.18 20.71 -3.64
N PRO A 85 0.27 21.27 -4.44
CA PRO A 85 -1.14 20.89 -4.42
C PRO A 85 -1.35 19.39 -4.63
N LEU A 86 -2.38 18.83 -3.96
CA LEU A 86 -2.74 17.41 -4.10
C LEU A 86 -2.97 17.00 -5.57
N ALA A 87 -3.56 17.89 -6.37
CA ALA A 87 -3.84 17.66 -7.79
C ALA A 87 -2.58 17.56 -8.67
N GLU A 88 -1.41 17.94 -8.17
CA GLU A 88 -0.12 17.82 -8.86
C GLU A 88 0.64 16.54 -8.50
N LEU A 89 0.08 15.70 -7.62
CA LEU A 89 0.63 14.36 -7.37
C LEU A 89 0.40 13.47 -8.59
N ASP A 90 1.42 12.70 -8.95
CA ASP A 90 1.21 11.59 -9.87
C ASP A 90 0.23 10.57 -9.25
N PRO A 91 -0.69 9.95 -10.01
CA PRO A 91 -1.65 9.02 -9.43
C PRO A 91 -1.03 7.84 -8.68
N ILE A 92 0.20 7.40 -9.00
CA ILE A 92 0.91 6.38 -8.22
C ILE A 92 1.33 6.94 -6.86
N GLU A 93 1.87 8.15 -6.82
CA GLU A 93 2.24 8.80 -5.55
C GLU A 93 1.01 8.99 -4.67
N HIS A 94 -0.10 9.43 -5.26
CA HIS A 94 -1.37 9.60 -4.55
C HIS A 94 -1.90 8.28 -4.00
N ALA A 95 -1.90 7.21 -4.79
CA ALA A 95 -2.31 5.88 -4.35
C ALA A 95 -1.44 5.34 -3.19
N ILE A 96 -0.12 5.52 -3.28
CA ILE A 96 0.82 5.09 -2.23
C ILE A 96 0.62 5.92 -0.95
N LEU A 97 0.42 7.23 -1.06
CA LEU A 97 0.14 8.10 0.10
C LEU A 97 -1.16 7.70 0.78
N ARG A 98 -2.24 7.47 0.03
CA ARG A 98 -3.52 7.01 0.59
C ARG A 98 -3.38 5.67 1.31
N LEU A 99 -2.69 4.69 0.72
CA LEU A 99 -2.41 3.40 1.37
C LEU A 99 -1.60 3.57 2.66
N GLY A 100 -0.49 4.32 2.60
CA GLY A 100 0.38 4.55 3.74
C GLY A 100 -0.34 5.28 4.88
N ALA A 101 -1.12 6.32 4.55
CA ALA A 101 -1.96 7.03 5.51
C ALA A 101 -3.02 6.12 6.13
N PHE A 102 -3.67 5.27 5.33
CA PHE A 102 -4.66 4.33 5.83
C PHE A 102 -4.07 3.35 6.84
N GLU A 103 -2.92 2.74 6.55
CA GLU A 103 -2.29 1.83 7.51
C GLU A 103 -1.77 2.57 8.75
N LEU A 104 -1.22 3.78 8.60
CA LEU A 104 -0.81 4.61 9.74
C LEU A 104 -2.00 4.97 10.64
N ILE A 105 -3.19 5.21 10.11
CA ILE A 105 -4.35 5.65 10.92
C ILE A 105 -5.17 4.46 11.44
N HIS A 106 -5.41 3.45 10.60
CA HIS A 106 -6.39 2.39 10.86
C HIS A 106 -5.78 1.00 11.12
N SER A 107 -4.44 0.87 11.12
CA SER A 107 -3.75 -0.39 11.41
C SER A 107 -2.74 -0.25 12.56
N PRO A 108 -3.16 0.08 13.80
CA PRO A 108 -2.29 0.27 14.96
C PRO A 108 -1.37 -0.92 15.27
N GLU A 109 -1.78 -2.13 14.88
CA GLU A 109 -1.01 -3.36 15.01
C GLU A 109 0.22 -3.44 14.09
N ILE A 110 0.30 -2.59 13.06
CA ILE A 110 1.43 -2.53 12.13
C ILE A 110 2.34 -1.37 12.57
N PRO A 111 3.62 -1.63 12.90
CA PRO A 111 4.55 -0.57 13.30
C PRO A 111 4.74 0.47 12.18
N ARG A 112 4.81 1.76 12.53
CA ARG A 112 4.97 2.87 11.57
C ARG A 112 6.16 2.67 10.64
N ALA A 113 7.26 2.13 11.16
CA ALA A 113 8.48 1.90 10.38
C ALA A 113 8.26 0.88 9.25
N VAL A 114 7.42 -0.12 9.47
CA VAL A 114 7.06 -1.13 8.46
C VAL A 114 6.18 -0.51 7.38
N VAL A 115 5.15 0.25 7.77
CA VAL A 115 4.25 0.94 6.83
C VAL A 115 5.04 1.88 5.90
N ILE A 116 5.87 2.74 6.49
CA ILE A 116 6.68 3.71 5.73
C ILE A 116 7.68 2.97 4.83
N ASN A 117 8.33 1.91 5.32
CA ASN A 117 9.27 1.15 4.51
C ASN A 117 8.59 0.51 3.29
N GLU A 118 7.44 -0.15 3.47
CA GLU A 118 6.75 -0.77 2.33
C GLU A 118 6.20 0.28 1.35
N ALA A 119 5.73 1.44 1.83
CA ALA A 119 5.34 2.55 0.95
C ALA A 119 6.51 3.08 0.10
N VAL A 120 7.69 3.24 0.72
CA VAL A 120 8.92 3.65 0.02
C VAL A 120 9.36 2.61 -1.01
N GLU A 121 9.28 1.32 -0.69
CA GLU A 121 9.61 0.27 -1.65
C GLU A 121 8.64 0.25 -2.83
N MET A 122 7.34 0.46 -2.61
CA MET A 122 6.37 0.60 -3.71
C MET A 122 6.67 1.83 -4.58
N ALA A 123 7.07 2.96 -3.97
CA ALA A 123 7.44 4.16 -4.71
C ALA A 123 8.71 3.97 -5.55
N LYS A 124 9.65 3.12 -5.12
CA LYS A 124 10.82 2.72 -5.94
C LYS A 124 10.43 1.82 -7.11
N LEU A 125 9.40 0.99 -6.93
CA LEU A 125 8.96 0.04 -7.95
C LEU A 125 8.09 0.69 -9.04
N TYR A 126 7.24 1.63 -8.66
CA TYR A 126 6.21 2.18 -9.55
C TYR A 126 6.30 3.69 -9.79
N GLY A 127 6.95 4.43 -8.89
CA GLY A 127 7.03 5.89 -8.97
C GLY A 127 8.12 6.39 -9.93
N ALA A 128 8.12 7.70 -10.16
CA ALA A 128 9.17 8.38 -10.91
C ALA A 128 10.49 8.43 -10.12
N SER A 129 11.56 8.84 -10.81
CA SER A 129 12.80 9.21 -10.12
C SER A 129 12.45 10.26 -9.07
N GLU A 130 12.77 9.99 -7.81
CA GLU A 130 12.48 10.80 -6.61
C GLU A 130 11.19 10.55 -5.82
N SER A 131 10.21 9.82 -6.35
CA SER A 131 8.94 9.58 -5.62
C SER A 131 9.18 8.93 -4.25
N HIS A 132 10.15 8.03 -4.13
CA HIS A 132 10.45 7.35 -2.87
C HIS A 132 10.94 8.30 -1.75
N ARG A 133 11.74 9.33 -2.06
CA ARG A 133 12.17 10.34 -1.06
C ARG A 133 10.99 11.18 -0.62
N TYR A 134 10.15 11.57 -1.58
CA TYR A 134 8.94 12.34 -1.35
C TYR A 134 7.95 11.62 -0.42
N ILE A 135 7.57 10.39 -0.79
CA ILE A 135 6.67 9.54 0.00
C ILE A 135 7.22 9.31 1.40
N ASN A 136 8.52 9.06 1.54
CA ASN A 136 9.13 8.90 2.86
C ASN A 136 8.92 10.16 3.73
N GLY A 137 9.25 11.34 3.21
CA GLY A 137 9.17 12.60 3.97
C GLY A 137 7.73 13.00 4.33
N VAL A 138 6.75 12.71 3.49
CA VAL A 138 5.33 12.95 3.80
C VAL A 138 4.84 11.99 4.88
N LEU A 139 5.09 10.68 4.72
CA LEU A 139 4.60 9.67 5.66
C LEU A 139 5.30 9.72 7.02
N ASP A 140 6.58 10.10 7.08
CA ASP A 140 7.26 10.32 8.36
C ASP A 140 6.60 11.45 9.17
N ARG A 141 6.28 12.58 8.50
CA ARG A 141 5.57 13.71 9.13
C ARG A 141 4.14 13.34 9.53
N LEU A 142 3.45 12.53 8.73
CA LEU A 142 2.13 12.02 9.09
C LEU A 142 2.20 11.10 10.30
N ALA A 143 3.14 10.15 10.31
CA ALA A 143 3.34 9.23 11.42
C ALA A 143 3.68 9.97 12.72
N ASP A 144 4.42 11.08 12.66
CA ASP A 144 4.67 11.92 13.83
C ASP A 144 3.38 12.57 14.39
N ARG A 145 2.35 12.79 13.56
CA ARG A 145 1.04 13.31 14.01
C ARG A 145 0.16 12.21 14.59
N VAL A 146 0.11 11.03 13.95
CA VAL A 146 -0.90 9.99 14.25
C VAL A 146 -0.37 8.79 15.04
N ARG A 147 0.96 8.63 15.15
CA ARG A 147 1.65 7.57 15.89
C ARG A 147 2.64 8.14 16.91
N ILE A 148 2.21 9.17 17.66
CA ILE A 148 3.04 9.87 18.66
C ILE A 148 3.67 8.96 19.72
N HIS A 149 3.09 7.79 19.97
CA HIS A 149 3.58 6.83 20.97
C HIS A 149 4.64 5.87 20.42
N GLU A 150 4.83 5.82 19.11
CA GLU A 150 5.86 4.99 18.48
C GLU A 150 7.15 5.79 18.28
N PRO A 151 8.32 5.18 18.55
CA PRO A 151 9.59 5.86 18.30
C PRO A 151 9.74 6.19 16.81
N ARG A 152 10.43 7.31 16.53
CA ARG A 152 10.82 7.63 15.16
C ARG A 152 11.73 6.53 14.60
N ARG A 153 11.60 6.27 13.30
CA ARG A 153 12.47 5.33 12.59
C ARG A 153 13.89 5.90 12.57
N SER A 154 14.87 5.10 12.98
CA SER A 154 16.31 5.39 12.87
C SER A 154 16.83 5.15 11.46
#